data_AF-A0A949FTT0-F1
#
_entry.id   AF-A0A949FTT0-F1
#
_cell.length_a   1.000
_cell.length_b   1.000
_cell.length_c   1.000
_cell.angle_alpha   90.00
_cell.angle_beta   90.00
_cell.angle_gamma   90.00
#
_symmetry.space_group_name_H-M   'P 1'
#
loop_
_entity.id
_entity.type
_entity.pdbx_description
1 polymer ?
#
loop_
_entity_poly.entity_id
_entity_poly.type
_entity_poly.pdbx_seq_one_letter_code
_entity_poly.pdbx_strand_id
1 'polypeptide(L)'
;MSPSLVKPVSNPVRSLRFGIIPTDPASPKSSNPIASPPAPDRLPVALANGVRRQVALQLQLPIQALRITSFSRENWTDGCLGLKTSNLCPSVLVPGWRIQLSAAAQNWFYRTDEQGGMIRAERFETMGTLPNGIQNAVLAMASQRTGTLIHELTIGNSRPQRWNHCLGLPSPRETCSLVPTPGWQVVVSNVKQYWVFHVDQDGKRIRLNSTISGYGSIAPEFLTEGSDWLPVNTSPAIVFQSIQMSKASGVTNQFVLQGDGQLLRIKIVGNRYTPAQQIAILSSQQIKQFRDLLTQQQFNEFNEFNFPPTPEAIHDSKVLLFGPQTKLQYSDIQQRQLPMSLQRIVQTWNMLTSLKDEPKT
;
A
#
# COMPACT_ATOMS: atom_id res chain seq x y z
N MET A 1 2.37 -60.23 -18.28
CA MET A 1 2.30 -61.52 -17.57
C MET A 1 3.52 -61.62 -16.66
N SER A 2 3.32 -61.48 -15.35
CA SER A 2 4.29 -61.89 -14.31
C SER A 2 4.42 -63.43 -14.29
N PRO A 3 5.47 -64.02 -13.67
CA PRO A 3 5.33 -64.35 -12.25
C PRO A 3 6.61 -64.33 -11.38
N SER A 4 6.39 -63.87 -10.14
CA SER A 4 6.82 -64.36 -8.81
C SER A 4 8.17 -65.04 -8.52
N LEU A 5 8.91 -64.35 -7.63
CA LEU A 5 9.66 -64.78 -6.42
C LEU A 5 9.76 -66.27 -6.04
N VAL A 6 11.00 -66.71 -5.72
CA VAL A 6 11.35 -67.63 -4.61
C VAL A 6 12.78 -67.31 -4.06
N LYS A 7 12.92 -67.15 -2.74
CA LYS A 7 14.13 -67.33 -1.88
C LYS A 7 13.95 -68.68 -1.14
N PRO A 8 14.92 -69.40 -0.50
CA PRO A 8 15.87 -68.88 0.54
C PRO A 8 17.20 -69.68 0.82
N VAL A 9 17.91 -69.30 1.92
CA VAL A 9 18.66 -70.13 2.92
C VAL A 9 20.23 -70.07 3.03
N SER A 10 20.68 -69.44 4.15
CA SER A 10 21.73 -69.75 5.19
C SER A 10 23.27 -69.86 4.97
N ASN A 11 24.02 -68.99 5.70
CA ASN A 11 25.18 -69.15 6.65
C ASN A 11 26.50 -69.88 6.25
N PRO A 12 27.66 -69.80 7.00
CA PRO A 12 28.02 -69.04 8.24
C PRO A 12 29.49 -68.45 8.37
N VAL A 13 29.67 -67.52 9.35
CA VAL A 13 30.70 -67.40 10.44
C VAL A 13 32.23 -67.09 10.21
N ARG A 14 32.77 -66.30 11.19
CA ARG A 14 34.15 -66.06 11.73
C ARG A 14 34.88 -64.80 11.21
N SER A 15 35.58 -63.98 12.01
CA SER A 15 36.08 -64.06 13.40
C SER A 15 36.49 -62.68 13.93
N LEU A 16 36.31 -62.45 15.24
CA LEU A 16 36.83 -61.31 16.02
C LEU A 16 38.36 -61.37 16.21
N ARG A 17 39.04 -60.23 16.19
CA ARG A 17 40.30 -59.99 16.93
C ARG A 17 40.33 -58.60 17.55
N PHE A 18 40.61 -58.59 18.85
CA PHE A 18 40.95 -57.44 19.69
C PHE A 18 42.39 -56.96 19.41
N GLY A 19 42.64 -55.65 19.56
CA GLY A 19 43.99 -55.08 19.64
C GLY A 19 43.93 -53.56 19.83
N ILE A 20 44.45 -53.09 20.96
CA ILE A 20 44.42 -51.70 21.46
C ILE A 20 45.69 -50.93 21.03
N ILE A 21 45.46 -49.70 20.57
CA ILE A 21 46.23 -48.41 20.51
C ILE A 21 47.70 -48.42 20.98
N PRO A 22 48.62 -47.72 20.26
CA PRO A 22 49.15 -46.45 20.78
C PRO A 22 49.16 -45.27 19.77
N THR A 23 49.19 -44.08 20.37
CA THR A 23 49.04 -42.70 19.87
C THR A 23 50.24 -42.13 19.11
N ASP A 24 49.96 -41.20 18.16
CA ASP A 24 50.88 -40.15 17.69
C ASP A 24 50.06 -38.89 17.26
N PRO A 25 50.64 -37.69 17.02
CA PRO A 25 50.32 -36.49 17.77
C PRO A 25 49.63 -35.40 16.93
N ALA A 26 49.32 -34.31 17.62
CA ALA A 26 48.56 -33.14 17.19
C ALA A 26 48.87 -32.58 15.77
N SER A 27 47.79 -32.25 15.07
CA SER A 27 47.73 -31.19 14.06
C SER A 27 46.58 -30.22 14.40
N PRO A 28 46.70 -28.93 14.05
CA PRO A 28 46.09 -27.83 14.81
C PRO A 28 44.59 -27.67 14.53
N LYS A 29 43.81 -27.50 15.60
CA LYS A 29 42.40 -27.11 15.53
C LYS A 29 42.30 -25.65 15.07
N SER A 30 41.88 -25.44 13.83
CA SER A 30 41.21 -24.21 13.41
C SER A 30 39.72 -24.51 13.25
N SER A 31 38.98 -24.36 14.34
CA SER A 31 37.52 -24.37 14.31
C SER A 31 37.04 -22.97 14.64
N ASN A 32 36.94 -22.11 13.62
CA ASN A 32 35.99 -21.02 13.68
C ASN A 32 34.62 -21.62 13.36
N PRO A 33 33.65 -21.65 14.28
CA PRO A 33 32.29 -21.96 13.92
C PRO A 33 31.83 -20.89 12.94
N ILE A 34 31.40 -21.31 11.76
CA ILE A 34 30.55 -20.51 10.89
C ILE A 34 29.35 -20.11 11.74
N ALA A 35 29.31 -18.85 12.18
CA ALA A 35 28.20 -18.30 12.92
C ALA A 35 26.95 -18.45 12.05
N SER A 36 25.99 -19.25 12.53
CA SER A 36 24.64 -19.21 12.00
C SER A 36 24.10 -17.78 12.10
N PRO A 37 23.23 -17.34 11.18
CA PRO A 37 22.52 -16.07 11.33
C PRO A 37 21.87 -16.02 12.74
N PRO A 38 21.89 -14.88 13.43
CA PRO A 38 21.34 -14.78 14.79
C PRO A 38 19.90 -15.26 14.78
N ALA A 39 19.60 -16.24 15.64
CA ALA A 39 18.25 -16.71 15.86
C ALA A 39 17.34 -15.52 16.23
N PRO A 40 16.09 -15.47 15.78
CA PRO A 40 15.15 -14.49 16.33
C PRO A 40 15.07 -14.75 17.85
N ASP A 41 15.41 -13.73 18.63
CA ASP A 41 15.27 -13.75 20.09
C ASP A 41 13.90 -14.33 20.43
N ARG A 42 13.88 -15.40 21.23
CA ARG A 42 12.63 -16.08 21.59
C ARG A 42 11.70 -15.10 22.30
N LEU A 43 10.44 -15.02 21.88
CA LEU A 43 9.42 -14.22 22.56
C LEU A 43 9.23 -14.75 24.00
N PRO A 44 9.40 -13.92 25.06
CA PRO A 44 9.21 -14.36 26.43
C PRO A 44 7.81 -14.92 26.67
N VAL A 45 7.72 -16.10 27.30
CA VAL A 45 6.45 -16.83 27.49
C VAL A 45 5.44 -15.98 28.27
N ALA A 46 5.90 -15.27 29.30
CA ALA A 46 5.06 -14.38 30.10
C ALA A 46 4.43 -13.26 29.24
N LEU A 47 5.23 -12.64 28.38
CA LEU A 47 4.79 -11.60 27.45
C LEU A 47 3.80 -12.15 26.42
N ALA A 48 4.12 -13.28 25.79
CA ALA A 48 3.24 -13.96 24.85
C ALA A 48 1.86 -14.28 25.45
N ASN A 49 1.84 -14.75 26.71
CA ASN A 49 0.61 -15.05 27.44
C ASN A 49 -0.15 -13.77 27.81
N GLY A 50 0.56 -12.70 28.21
CA GLY A 50 -0.02 -11.39 28.52
C GLY A 50 -0.74 -10.80 27.31
N VAL A 51 -0.09 -10.82 26.14
CA VAL A 51 -0.67 -10.34 24.89
C VAL A 51 -1.92 -11.14 24.51
N ARG A 52 -1.85 -12.49 24.49
CA ARG A 52 -3.03 -13.32 24.18
C ARG A 52 -4.22 -13.02 25.10
N ARG A 53 -3.97 -12.84 26.41
CA ARG A 53 -5.01 -12.52 27.38
C ARG A 53 -5.64 -11.15 27.10
N GLN A 54 -4.82 -10.14 26.85
CA GLN A 54 -5.33 -8.81 26.52
C GLN A 54 -6.14 -8.81 25.23
N VAL A 55 -5.66 -9.47 24.18
CA VAL A 55 -6.38 -9.56 22.89
C VAL A 55 -7.69 -10.33 23.05
N ALA A 56 -7.70 -11.44 23.80
CA ALA A 56 -8.91 -12.21 24.09
C ALA A 56 -9.99 -11.35 24.75
N LEU A 57 -9.60 -10.55 25.76
CA LEU A 57 -10.51 -9.62 26.45
C LEU A 57 -11.01 -8.52 25.51
N GLN A 58 -10.11 -7.90 24.75
CA GLN A 58 -10.45 -6.78 23.87
C GLN A 58 -11.40 -7.18 22.73
N LEU A 59 -11.22 -8.38 22.17
CA LEU A 59 -11.98 -8.87 21.03
C LEU A 59 -13.13 -9.80 21.42
N GLN A 60 -13.31 -10.08 22.72
CA GLN A 60 -14.28 -11.03 23.26
C GLN A 60 -14.15 -12.43 22.62
N LEU A 61 -12.91 -12.89 22.42
CA LEU A 61 -12.59 -14.20 21.86
C LEU A 61 -12.08 -15.15 22.95
N PRO A 62 -12.36 -16.46 22.87
CA PRO A 62 -11.74 -17.43 23.76
C PRO A 62 -10.23 -17.45 23.54
N ILE A 63 -9.45 -17.41 24.62
CA ILE A 63 -7.98 -17.32 24.55
C ILE A 63 -7.36 -18.49 23.75
N GLN A 64 -8.00 -19.66 23.75
CA GLN A 64 -7.55 -20.83 22.99
C GLN A 64 -7.69 -20.67 21.47
N ALA A 65 -8.55 -19.76 21.00
CA ALA A 65 -8.70 -19.47 19.58
C ALA A 65 -7.58 -18.56 19.03
N LEU A 66 -6.85 -17.86 19.90
CA LEU A 66 -5.79 -16.94 19.50
C LEU A 66 -4.43 -17.65 19.42
N ARG A 67 -3.84 -17.63 18.23
CA ARG A 67 -2.48 -18.15 17.97
C ARG A 67 -1.55 -17.01 17.65
N ILE A 68 -0.38 -16.97 18.28
CA ILE A 68 0.71 -16.08 17.83
C ILE A 68 1.34 -16.74 16.61
N THR A 69 1.31 -16.06 15.47
CA THR A 69 1.80 -16.58 14.19
C THR A 69 3.16 -16.02 13.79
N SER A 70 3.50 -14.82 14.27
CA SER A 70 4.82 -14.22 14.07
C SER A 70 5.13 -13.19 15.17
N PHE A 71 6.41 -12.91 15.36
CA PHE A 71 6.89 -11.81 16.20
C PHE A 71 8.26 -11.33 15.75
N SER A 72 8.58 -10.06 16.01
CA SER A 72 9.90 -9.47 15.84
C SER A 72 10.22 -8.56 17.02
N ARG A 73 11.49 -8.50 17.41
CA ARG A 73 11.98 -7.47 18.34
C ARG A 73 12.20 -6.19 17.55
N GLU A 74 11.72 -5.06 18.06
CA GLU A 74 11.76 -3.75 17.41
C GLU A 74 12.20 -2.66 18.39
N ASN A 75 12.70 -1.53 17.88
CA ASN A 75 12.92 -0.32 18.66
C ASN A 75 11.93 0.76 18.22
N TRP A 76 11.01 1.13 19.10
CA TRP A 76 9.96 2.11 18.84
C TRP A 76 10.47 3.54 18.95
N THR A 77 9.93 4.42 18.10
CA THR A 77 10.39 5.81 17.97
C THR A 77 10.00 6.73 19.13
N ASP A 78 9.06 6.32 19.99
CA ASP A 78 8.53 7.10 21.10
C ASP A 78 7.96 6.20 22.21
N GLY A 79 7.62 6.82 23.35
CA GLY A 79 6.97 6.18 24.50
C GLY A 79 5.55 5.66 24.23
N CYS A 80 4.99 5.89 23.05
CA CYS A 80 3.71 5.35 22.59
C CYS A 80 3.90 4.15 21.65
N LEU A 81 5.08 3.53 21.65
CA LEU A 81 5.43 2.36 20.83
C LEU A 81 5.38 2.68 19.32
N GLY A 82 5.63 3.95 18.96
CA GLY A 82 5.57 4.44 17.58
C GLY A 82 4.15 4.41 17.01
N LEU A 83 3.13 4.40 17.87
CA LEU A 83 1.71 4.49 17.51
C LEU A 83 1.22 5.89 17.90
N LYS A 84 0.82 6.70 16.91
CA LYS A 84 0.26 8.04 17.17
C LYS A 84 -1.17 7.94 17.68
N THR A 85 -1.32 7.52 18.95
CA THR A 85 -2.63 7.44 19.62
C THR A 85 -2.97 8.69 20.45
N SER A 86 -2.02 9.60 20.67
CA SER A 86 -2.15 10.80 21.50
C SER A 86 -1.12 11.88 21.13
N ASN A 87 -1.42 13.15 21.41
CA ASN A 87 -0.51 14.29 21.21
C ASN A 87 0.60 14.38 22.29
N LEU A 88 0.57 13.51 23.30
CA LEU A 88 1.49 13.51 24.45
C LEU A 88 2.32 12.23 24.50
N CYS A 89 3.14 12.00 23.47
CA CYS A 89 4.05 10.85 23.40
C CYS A 89 5.49 11.30 23.61
N PRO A 90 6.16 10.91 24.71
CA PRO A 90 7.57 11.27 24.94
C PRO A 90 8.45 10.73 23.81
N SER A 91 9.32 11.58 23.25
CA SER A 91 10.28 11.21 22.20
C SER A 91 11.46 10.40 22.77
N VAL A 92 11.16 9.21 23.27
CA VAL A 92 12.13 8.25 23.81
C VAL A 92 12.09 6.96 23.02
N LEU A 93 13.26 6.45 22.62
CA LEU A 93 13.34 5.17 21.93
C LEU A 93 13.01 4.03 22.91
N VAL A 94 12.04 3.18 22.59
CA VAL A 94 11.59 2.08 23.47
C VAL A 94 11.83 0.74 22.79
N PRO A 95 12.74 -0.12 23.29
CA PRO A 95 12.86 -1.51 22.84
C PRO A 95 11.59 -2.30 23.14
N GLY A 96 11.22 -3.21 22.25
CA GLY A 96 9.97 -3.94 22.39
C GLY A 96 9.73 -5.02 21.35
N TRP A 97 8.48 -5.47 21.26
CA TRP A 97 8.08 -6.57 20.40
C TRP A 97 6.89 -6.22 19.54
N ARG A 98 6.97 -6.53 18.25
CA ARG A 98 5.81 -6.61 17.36
C ARG A 98 5.31 -8.04 17.32
N ILE A 99 4.03 -8.27 17.56
CA ILE A 99 3.44 -9.60 17.69
C ILE A 99 2.20 -9.69 16.82
N GLN A 100 2.15 -10.72 15.98
CA GLN A 100 0.97 -11.07 15.19
C GLN A 100 0.17 -12.17 15.88
N LEU A 101 -1.13 -11.93 16.05
CA LEU A 101 -2.10 -12.92 16.50
C LEU A 101 -3.07 -13.24 15.37
N SER A 102 -3.49 -14.50 15.28
CA SER A 102 -4.52 -14.97 14.35
C SER A 102 -5.62 -15.73 15.08
N ALA A 103 -6.87 -15.54 14.67
CA ALA A 103 -7.99 -16.41 14.99
C ALA A 103 -8.91 -16.52 13.78
N ALA A 104 -9.26 -17.74 13.40
CA ALA A 104 -9.99 -18.03 12.15
C ALA A 104 -9.31 -17.35 10.94
N ALA A 105 -10.04 -16.49 10.21
CA ALA A 105 -9.54 -15.76 9.04
C ALA A 105 -8.99 -14.35 9.34
N GLN A 106 -8.92 -13.95 10.62
CA GLN A 106 -8.52 -12.60 11.03
C GLN A 106 -7.14 -12.60 11.69
N ASN A 107 -6.38 -11.53 11.43
CA ASN A 107 -5.07 -11.28 11.99
C ASN A 107 -5.03 -9.90 12.66
N TRP A 108 -4.31 -9.80 13.77
CA TRP A 108 -4.09 -8.56 14.49
C TRP A 108 -2.62 -8.39 14.83
N PHE A 109 -2.18 -7.14 14.83
CA PHE A 109 -0.83 -6.75 15.25
C PHE A 109 -0.89 -6.00 16.55
N TYR A 110 0.03 -6.32 17.44
CA TYR A 110 0.20 -5.65 18.71
C TYR A 110 1.67 -5.29 18.88
N ARG A 111 1.92 -4.12 19.45
CA ARG A 111 3.24 -3.66 19.85
C ARG A 111 3.32 -3.67 21.36
N THR A 112 4.46 -4.08 21.88
CA THR A 112 4.74 -4.07 23.31
C THR A 112 6.07 -3.41 23.61
N ASP A 113 6.27 -2.95 24.84
CA ASP A 113 7.64 -2.76 25.35
C ASP A 113 8.32 -4.12 25.57
N GLU A 114 9.58 -4.11 26.01
CA GLU A 114 10.41 -5.31 26.14
C GLU A 114 9.84 -6.35 27.12
N GLN A 115 9.14 -5.91 28.18
CA GLN A 115 8.61 -6.77 29.24
C GLN A 115 7.10 -7.05 29.11
N GLY A 116 6.40 -6.37 28.19
CA GLY A 116 4.94 -6.45 28.05
C GLY A 116 4.17 -5.58 29.05
N GLY A 117 4.80 -4.59 29.66
CA GLY A 117 4.16 -3.62 30.57
C GLY A 117 3.19 -2.69 29.83
N MET A 118 3.52 -2.37 28.58
CA MET A 118 2.63 -1.72 27.62
C MET A 118 2.33 -2.68 26.47
N ILE A 119 1.05 -2.85 26.14
CA ILE A 119 0.58 -3.62 24.99
C ILE A 119 -0.46 -2.78 24.28
N ARG A 120 -0.21 -2.47 23.00
CA ARG A 120 -1.06 -1.60 22.19
C ARG A 120 -1.42 -2.30 20.87
N ALA A 121 -2.68 -2.22 20.49
CA ALA A 121 -3.10 -2.66 19.17
C ALA A 121 -2.47 -1.75 18.11
N GLU A 122 -1.78 -2.33 17.16
CA GLU A 122 -1.34 -1.64 15.94
C GLU A 122 -2.57 -1.46 15.05
N ARG A 123 -3.25 -0.33 15.25
CA ARG A 123 -4.40 0.05 14.45
C ARG A 123 -3.93 0.73 13.18
N PHE A 124 -4.73 0.54 12.14
CA PHE A 124 -4.43 1.03 10.80
C PHE A 124 -4.17 2.54 10.76
N GLU A 125 -4.97 3.32 11.49
CA GLU A 125 -4.88 4.79 11.60
C GLU A 125 -3.68 5.27 12.43
N THR A 126 -3.03 4.40 13.20
CA THR A 126 -1.94 4.74 14.13
C THR A 126 -0.58 4.28 13.65
N MET A 127 -0.52 3.58 12.51
CA MET A 127 0.71 3.25 11.77
C MET A 127 1.30 4.55 11.22
N GLY A 128 2.06 5.26 12.05
CA GLY A 128 2.68 6.55 11.74
C GLY A 128 3.74 6.48 10.63
N THR A 129 5.02 6.65 10.98
CA THR A 129 6.12 6.66 10.02
C THR A 129 6.40 5.25 9.48
N LEU A 130 6.74 5.14 8.19
CA LEU A 130 7.11 3.88 7.53
C LEU A 130 8.27 3.17 8.25
N PRO A 131 8.14 1.91 8.71
CA PRO A 131 9.21 1.20 9.40
C PRO A 131 10.49 1.05 8.57
N ASN A 132 11.67 1.18 9.20
CA ASN A 132 12.97 1.08 8.51
C ASN A 132 13.16 -0.23 7.75
N GLY A 133 12.66 -1.36 8.29
CA GLY A 133 12.71 -2.65 7.59
C GLY A 133 11.94 -2.63 6.27
N ILE A 134 10.78 -1.95 6.24
CA ILE A 134 9.98 -1.77 5.02
C ILE A 134 10.65 -0.78 4.07
N GLN A 135 11.21 0.33 4.59
CA GLN A 135 11.97 1.28 3.78
C GLN A 135 13.10 0.58 3.02
N ASN A 136 13.92 -0.21 3.73
CA ASN A 136 15.03 -0.96 3.15
C ASN A 136 14.55 -1.99 2.11
N ALA A 137 13.48 -2.73 2.42
CA ALA A 137 12.93 -3.73 1.51
C ALA A 137 12.37 -3.10 0.22
N VAL A 138 11.69 -1.96 0.33
CA VAL A 138 11.13 -1.23 -0.81
C VAL A 138 12.23 -0.61 -1.67
N LEU A 139 13.25 0.00 -1.06
CA LEU A 139 14.40 0.54 -1.80
C LEU A 139 15.18 -0.56 -2.52
N ALA A 140 15.39 -1.70 -1.87
CA ALA A 140 16.02 -2.87 -2.48
C ALA A 140 15.18 -3.41 -3.67
N MET A 141 13.86 -3.51 -3.50
CA MET A 141 12.93 -3.90 -4.57
C MET A 141 12.95 -2.91 -5.75
N ALA A 142 12.93 -1.62 -5.46
CA ALA A 142 12.99 -0.57 -6.48
C ALA A 142 14.32 -0.61 -7.24
N SER A 143 15.44 -0.78 -6.54
CA SER A 143 16.76 -0.96 -7.16
C SER A 143 16.79 -2.20 -8.07
N GLN A 144 16.34 -3.35 -7.56
CA GLN A 144 16.29 -4.60 -8.32
C GLN A 144 15.43 -4.48 -9.59
N ARG A 145 14.28 -3.80 -9.52
CA ARG A 145 13.33 -3.70 -10.63
C ARG A 145 13.79 -2.74 -11.73
N THR A 146 14.61 -1.75 -11.38
CA THR A 146 14.86 -0.59 -12.23
C THR A 146 16.32 -0.47 -12.66
N GLY A 147 17.23 -1.17 -11.97
CA GLY A 147 18.67 -1.00 -12.14
C GLY A 147 19.23 0.29 -11.54
N THR A 148 18.39 1.09 -10.86
CA THR A 148 18.82 2.33 -10.17
C THR A 148 19.58 1.98 -8.89
N LEU A 149 20.66 2.70 -8.58
CA LEU A 149 21.40 2.47 -7.33
C LEU A 149 20.56 2.92 -6.13
N ILE A 150 20.63 2.19 -5.00
CA ILE A 150 19.81 2.51 -3.81
C ILE A 150 19.99 3.96 -3.34
N HIS A 151 21.21 4.51 -3.42
CA HIS A 151 21.49 5.89 -2.99
C HIS A 151 20.94 6.97 -3.94
N GLU A 152 20.47 6.59 -5.13
CA GLU A 152 19.78 7.48 -6.07
C GLU A 152 18.25 7.41 -5.90
N LEU A 153 17.76 6.55 -5.01
CA LEU A 153 16.35 6.34 -4.72
C LEU A 153 15.96 7.01 -3.40
N THR A 154 14.83 7.70 -3.41
CA THR A 154 14.28 8.37 -2.24
C THR A 154 12.85 7.90 -2.00
N ILE A 155 12.49 7.62 -0.74
CA ILE A 155 11.10 7.45 -0.35
C ILE A 155 10.52 8.85 -0.10
N GLY A 156 9.67 9.32 -1.02
CA GLY A 156 9.08 10.65 -0.92
C GLY A 156 7.86 10.68 0.00
N ASN A 157 6.96 9.72 -0.15
CA ASN A 157 5.72 9.64 0.61
C ASN A 157 5.36 8.19 0.95
N SER A 158 4.65 8.00 2.06
CA SER A 158 4.11 6.70 2.44
C SER A 158 2.84 6.87 3.28
N ARG A 159 1.90 5.96 3.13
CA ARG A 159 0.74 5.85 4.03
C ARG A 159 0.43 4.40 4.35
N PRO A 160 -0.14 4.10 5.53
CA PRO A 160 -0.75 2.79 5.75
C PRO A 160 -1.89 2.58 4.74
N GLN A 161 -2.00 1.35 4.20
CA GLN A 161 -3.15 0.92 3.37
C GLN A 161 -3.60 -0.51 3.71
N ARG A 162 -4.90 -0.79 3.56
CA ARG A 162 -5.46 -2.14 3.68
C ARG A 162 -5.52 -2.80 2.33
N TRP A 163 -5.08 -4.04 2.31
CA TRP A 163 -4.87 -4.78 1.08
C TRP A 163 -5.51 -6.15 1.14
N ASN A 164 -6.08 -6.61 0.02
CA ASN A 164 -6.32 -8.05 -0.15
C ASN A 164 -4.98 -8.83 -0.23
N HIS A 165 -5.05 -10.15 -0.36
CA HIS A 165 -3.83 -10.97 -0.49
C HIS A 165 -2.93 -10.56 -1.66
N CYS A 166 -3.47 -9.98 -2.73
CA CYS A 166 -2.73 -9.53 -3.90
C CYS A 166 -2.22 -8.08 -3.77
N LEU A 167 -2.26 -7.50 -2.58
CA LEU A 167 -1.82 -6.12 -2.35
C LEU A 167 -2.61 -5.09 -3.17
N GLY A 168 -3.89 -5.35 -3.41
CA GLY A 168 -4.73 -4.51 -4.27
C GLY A 168 -4.41 -4.62 -5.77
N LEU A 169 -3.39 -5.40 -6.16
CA LEU A 169 -2.88 -5.49 -7.53
C LEU A 169 -2.95 -6.94 -8.04
N PRO A 170 -4.16 -7.46 -8.33
CA PRO A 170 -4.34 -8.82 -8.83
C PRO A 170 -3.69 -9.01 -10.21
N SER A 171 -2.94 -10.09 -10.39
CA SER A 171 -2.53 -10.53 -11.72
C SER A 171 -3.70 -11.17 -12.47
N PRO A 172 -3.67 -11.24 -13.82
CA PRO A 172 -4.67 -11.98 -14.57
C PRO A 172 -4.79 -13.42 -14.05
N ARG A 173 -6.01 -13.82 -13.66
CA ARG A 173 -6.35 -15.15 -13.09
C ARG A 173 -5.81 -15.44 -11.69
N GLU A 174 -5.25 -14.45 -10.99
CA GLU A 174 -4.86 -14.61 -9.59
C GLU A 174 -6.09 -14.52 -8.67
N THR A 175 -6.24 -15.47 -7.74
CA THR A 175 -7.30 -15.42 -6.73
C THR A 175 -6.82 -14.70 -5.49
N CYS A 176 -7.45 -13.58 -5.17
CA CYS A 176 -7.12 -12.76 -4.00
C CYS A 176 -8.12 -13.02 -2.88
N SER A 177 -7.63 -13.19 -1.65
CA SER A 177 -8.50 -13.23 -0.46
C SER A 177 -9.34 -11.96 -0.36
N LEU A 178 -10.62 -12.09 0.03
CA LEU A 178 -11.49 -10.94 0.28
C LEU A 178 -11.24 -10.25 1.61
N VAL A 179 -10.47 -10.86 2.52
CA VAL A 179 -10.17 -10.30 3.84
C VAL A 179 -8.98 -9.34 3.71
N PRO A 180 -9.16 -8.02 3.93
CA PRO A 180 -8.08 -7.07 3.83
C PRO A 180 -7.13 -7.17 5.03
N THR A 181 -5.83 -7.26 4.78
CA THR A 181 -4.75 -7.20 5.76
C THR A 181 -4.07 -5.83 5.74
N PRO A 182 -3.53 -5.35 6.88
CA PRO A 182 -2.72 -4.14 6.91
C PRO A 182 -1.50 -4.20 5.99
N GLY A 183 -1.00 -3.03 5.62
CA GLY A 183 0.17 -2.85 4.78
C GLY A 183 0.45 -1.37 4.52
N TRP A 184 1.29 -1.10 3.52
CA TRP A 184 1.74 0.24 3.15
C TRP A 184 1.58 0.51 1.67
N GLN A 185 1.29 1.75 1.33
CA GLN A 185 1.47 2.31 -0.01
C GLN A 185 2.65 3.29 0.05
N VAL A 186 3.68 3.04 -0.74
CA VAL A 186 4.97 3.74 -0.65
C VAL A 186 5.33 4.33 -2.01
N VAL A 187 5.64 5.61 -2.06
CA VAL A 187 6.11 6.31 -3.25
C VAL A 187 7.63 6.44 -3.18
N VAL A 188 8.31 5.79 -4.13
CA VAL A 188 9.76 5.89 -4.33
C VAL A 188 10.01 6.71 -5.58
N SER A 189 11.03 7.56 -5.57
CA SER A 189 11.40 8.34 -6.75
C SER A 189 12.91 8.45 -6.92
N ASN A 190 13.31 8.83 -8.12
CA ASN A 190 14.62 9.40 -8.41
C ASN A 190 14.43 10.68 -9.23
N VAL A 191 15.51 11.21 -9.79
CA VAL A 191 15.49 12.45 -10.59
C VAL A 191 14.69 12.37 -11.91
N LYS A 192 14.32 11.17 -12.38
CA LYS A 192 13.68 10.93 -13.69
C LYS A 192 12.28 10.34 -13.61
N GLN A 193 11.98 9.58 -12.57
CA GLN A 193 10.78 8.74 -12.49
C GLN A 193 10.42 8.43 -11.04
N TYR A 194 9.20 7.92 -10.87
CA TYR A 194 8.67 7.49 -9.59
C TYR A 194 7.88 6.19 -9.72
N TRP A 195 7.82 5.48 -8.61
CA TRP A 195 7.19 4.18 -8.47
C TRP A 195 6.34 4.14 -7.23
N VAL A 196 5.15 3.57 -7.36
CA VAL A 196 4.27 3.33 -6.22
C VAL A 196 4.26 1.85 -5.91
N PHE A 197 4.65 1.49 -4.70
CA PHE A 197 4.67 0.12 -4.22
C PHE A 197 3.56 -0.12 -3.20
N HIS A 198 2.89 -1.25 -3.34
CA HIS A 198 1.98 -1.79 -2.34
C HIS A 198 2.73 -2.88 -1.57
N VAL A 199 2.75 -2.77 -0.25
CA VAL A 199 3.59 -3.58 0.63
C VAL A 199 2.70 -4.20 1.70
N ASP A 200 2.92 -5.47 2.04
CA ASP A 200 2.26 -6.03 3.22
C ASP A 200 2.82 -5.46 4.53
N GLN A 201 2.15 -5.76 5.64
CA GLN A 201 2.49 -5.25 6.97
C GLN A 201 3.92 -5.55 7.45
N ASP A 202 4.60 -6.52 6.84
CA ASP A 202 5.89 -7.04 7.29
C ASP A 202 7.01 -6.77 6.27
N GLY A 203 6.70 -6.13 5.13
CA GLY A 203 7.66 -5.88 4.06
C GLY A 203 8.07 -7.12 3.27
N LYS A 204 7.39 -8.26 3.46
CA LYS A 204 7.74 -9.55 2.82
C LYS A 204 7.17 -9.68 1.42
N ARG A 205 6.04 -9.04 1.15
CA ARG A 205 5.43 -8.98 -0.18
C ARG A 205 5.33 -7.54 -0.60
N ILE A 206 5.90 -7.25 -1.77
CA ILE A 206 5.97 -5.92 -2.36
C ILE A 206 5.55 -6.05 -3.82
N ARG A 207 4.59 -5.23 -4.26
CA ARG A 207 4.12 -5.16 -5.65
C ARG A 207 4.22 -3.75 -6.18
N LEU A 208 4.66 -3.63 -7.43
CA LEU A 208 4.71 -2.36 -8.15
C LEU A 208 3.34 -2.07 -8.75
N ASN A 209 2.78 -0.91 -8.43
CA ASN A 209 1.60 -0.37 -9.09
C ASN A 209 2.03 0.36 -10.37
N SER A 210 2.10 -0.37 -11.49
CA SER A 210 2.54 0.19 -12.77
C SER A 210 1.58 1.22 -13.36
N THR A 211 0.31 1.22 -12.95
CA THR A 211 -0.74 2.11 -13.49
C THR A 211 -0.51 3.56 -13.08
N ILE A 212 -0.09 3.76 -11.83
CA ILE A 212 0.22 5.08 -11.31
C ILE A 212 1.71 5.43 -11.42
N SER A 213 2.61 4.44 -11.44
CA SER A 213 4.04 4.70 -11.61
C SER A 213 4.31 5.41 -12.94
N GLY A 214 5.26 6.35 -12.97
CA GLY A 214 5.40 7.25 -14.10
C GLY A 214 6.78 7.88 -14.22
N TYR A 215 6.92 8.65 -15.30
CA TYR A 215 8.11 9.46 -15.57
C TYR A 215 7.86 10.90 -15.15
N GLY A 216 8.93 11.59 -14.77
CA GLY A 216 8.88 12.96 -14.29
C GLY A 216 9.61 13.13 -12.96
N SER A 217 10.06 14.36 -12.70
CA SER A 217 10.70 14.76 -11.45
C SER A 217 9.72 14.97 -10.30
N ILE A 218 8.41 14.94 -10.56
CA ILE A 218 7.38 15.11 -9.55
C ILE A 218 6.74 13.76 -9.27
N ALA A 219 7.08 13.23 -8.12
CA ALA A 219 6.40 12.09 -7.56
C ALA A 219 5.02 12.52 -7.01
N PRO A 220 3.99 11.67 -7.12
CA PRO A 220 2.70 11.95 -6.53
C PRO A 220 2.79 11.91 -5.01
N GLU A 221 1.90 12.67 -4.38
CA GLU A 221 1.69 12.71 -2.95
C GLU A 221 0.30 12.15 -2.61
N PHE A 222 -0.01 12.01 -1.33
CA PHE A 222 -1.35 11.66 -0.89
C PHE A 222 -2.15 12.93 -0.56
N LEU A 223 -3.45 12.91 -0.84
CA LEU A 223 -4.33 14.00 -0.43
C LEU A 223 -4.35 14.11 1.09
N THR A 224 -4.16 15.33 1.60
CA THR A 224 -4.33 15.63 3.03
C THR A 224 -5.79 15.96 3.32
N GLU A 225 -6.35 15.38 4.37
CA GLU A 225 -7.67 15.75 4.90
C GLU A 225 -7.73 17.25 5.25
N GLY A 226 -8.86 17.91 4.97
CA GLY A 226 -9.05 19.34 5.28
C GLY A 226 -8.59 20.32 4.20
N SER A 227 -8.21 19.86 3.00
CA SER A 227 -8.18 20.73 1.82
C SER A 227 -9.58 21.27 1.55
N ASP A 228 -9.76 22.55 1.19
CA ASP A 228 -11.07 23.18 0.97
C ASP A 228 -11.81 22.58 -0.25
N TRP A 229 -12.43 21.40 -0.05
CA TRP A 229 -13.21 20.74 -1.07
C TRP A 229 -14.56 21.44 -1.20
N LEU A 230 -14.85 21.96 -2.39
CA LEU A 230 -16.21 22.34 -2.75
C LEU A 230 -17.14 21.12 -2.62
N PRO A 231 -18.43 21.32 -2.32
CA PRO A 231 -19.37 20.21 -2.14
C PRO A 231 -19.39 19.29 -3.37
N VAL A 232 -19.06 18.03 -3.14
CA VAL A 232 -19.05 16.96 -4.15
C VAL A 232 -20.38 16.24 -4.06
N ASN A 233 -21.00 15.95 -5.20
CA ASN A 233 -22.20 15.13 -5.19
C ASN A 233 -21.77 13.67 -5.07
N THR A 234 -22.11 13.03 -3.95
CA THR A 234 -21.74 11.65 -3.64
C THR A 234 -22.85 10.66 -3.98
N SER A 235 -23.84 11.08 -4.78
CA SER A 235 -24.91 10.20 -5.22
C SER A 235 -24.35 9.00 -5.99
N PRO A 236 -24.80 7.76 -5.70
CA PRO A 236 -24.40 6.58 -6.46
C PRO A 236 -24.84 6.63 -7.92
N ALA A 237 -25.73 7.56 -8.28
CA ALA A 237 -26.12 7.81 -9.66
C ALA A 237 -25.05 8.56 -10.47
N ILE A 238 -23.97 9.06 -9.86
CA ILE A 238 -22.92 9.79 -10.57
C ILE A 238 -21.93 8.82 -11.17
N VAL A 239 -21.64 9.04 -12.46
CA VAL A 239 -20.63 8.27 -13.19
C VAL A 239 -19.26 8.88 -12.95
N PHE A 240 -19.16 10.21 -13.04
CA PHE A 240 -17.90 10.94 -12.91
C PHE A 240 -18.16 12.42 -12.67
N GLN A 241 -17.27 13.06 -11.92
CA GLN A 241 -17.33 14.49 -11.65
C GLN A 241 -15.94 15.09 -11.69
N SER A 242 -15.85 16.35 -12.10
CA SER A 242 -14.63 17.15 -11.93
C SER A 242 -14.92 18.52 -11.37
N ILE A 243 -13.97 19.05 -10.60
CA ILE A 243 -13.93 20.46 -10.19
C ILE A 243 -12.66 21.05 -10.79
N GLN A 244 -12.80 22.03 -11.65
CA GLN A 244 -11.71 22.69 -12.36
C GLN A 244 -11.60 24.14 -11.86
N MET A 245 -10.57 24.43 -11.08
CA MET A 245 -10.34 25.73 -10.44
C MET A 245 -9.36 26.53 -11.30
N SER A 246 -9.86 27.46 -12.10
CA SER A 246 -9.02 28.30 -12.95
C SER A 246 -8.50 29.50 -12.16
N LYS A 247 -7.18 29.56 -11.92
CA LYS A 247 -6.59 30.70 -11.22
C LYS A 247 -6.60 31.99 -12.06
N ALA A 248 -6.41 31.88 -13.37
CA ALA A 248 -6.40 33.02 -14.28
C ALA A 248 -7.75 33.75 -14.36
N SER A 249 -8.85 32.99 -14.38
CA SER A 249 -10.20 33.58 -14.45
C SER A 249 -10.85 33.79 -13.09
N GLY A 250 -10.34 33.15 -12.03
CA GLY A 250 -11.01 33.09 -10.72
C GLY A 250 -12.32 32.29 -10.76
N VAL A 251 -12.61 31.60 -11.87
CA VAL A 251 -13.82 30.80 -12.05
C VAL A 251 -13.50 29.34 -11.75
N THR A 252 -14.34 28.72 -10.94
CA THR A 252 -14.34 27.27 -10.78
C THR A 252 -15.50 26.65 -11.56
N ASN A 253 -15.23 25.62 -12.35
CA ASN A 253 -16.25 24.85 -13.05
C ASN A 253 -16.38 23.48 -12.39
N GLN A 254 -17.59 23.14 -11.97
CA GLN A 254 -17.95 21.80 -11.56
C GLN A 254 -18.72 21.12 -12.69
N PHE A 255 -18.26 19.96 -13.12
CA PHE A 255 -18.90 19.14 -14.14
C PHE A 255 -19.35 17.82 -13.53
N VAL A 256 -20.59 17.41 -13.78
CA VAL A 256 -21.18 16.19 -13.22
C VAL A 256 -21.82 15.38 -14.34
N LEU A 257 -21.32 14.17 -14.58
CA LEU A 257 -21.94 13.20 -15.47
C LEU A 257 -22.81 12.25 -14.65
N GLN A 258 -24.11 12.30 -14.88
CA GLN A 258 -25.10 11.45 -14.22
C GLN A 258 -25.32 10.14 -14.98
N GLY A 259 -25.85 9.13 -14.28
CA GLY A 259 -26.07 7.78 -14.79
C GLY A 259 -27.14 7.69 -15.87
N ASP A 260 -28.03 8.68 -15.96
CA ASP A 260 -29.02 8.86 -17.02
C ASP A 260 -28.45 9.57 -18.26
N GLY A 261 -27.18 10.00 -18.21
CA GLY A 261 -26.45 10.60 -19.34
C GLY A 261 -26.40 12.12 -19.32
N GLN A 262 -27.08 12.80 -18.40
CA GLN A 262 -26.99 14.26 -18.30
C GLN A 262 -25.59 14.68 -17.86
N LEU A 263 -24.97 15.57 -18.65
CA LEU A 263 -23.72 16.24 -18.29
C LEU A 263 -24.04 17.67 -17.88
N LEU A 264 -23.88 17.96 -16.59
CA LEU A 264 -24.20 19.25 -15.98
C LEU A 264 -22.92 20.06 -15.74
N ARG A 265 -23.02 21.39 -15.88
CA ARG A 265 -21.98 22.36 -15.51
C ARG A 265 -22.54 23.35 -14.48
N ILE A 266 -21.80 23.58 -13.41
CA ILE A 266 -22.04 24.63 -12.42
C ILE A 266 -20.81 25.54 -12.40
N LYS A 267 -21.00 26.85 -12.58
CA LYS A 267 -19.92 27.84 -12.46
C LYS A 267 -19.95 28.43 -11.05
N ILE A 268 -18.77 28.61 -10.48
CA ILE A 268 -18.57 29.17 -9.15
C ILE A 268 -17.60 30.34 -9.28
N VAL A 269 -18.03 31.54 -8.87
CA VAL A 269 -17.23 32.77 -8.91
C VAL A 269 -17.24 33.38 -7.51
N GLY A 270 -16.10 33.35 -6.82
CA GLY A 270 -16.06 33.58 -5.37
C GLY A 270 -16.97 32.58 -4.65
N ASN A 271 -18.00 33.08 -3.95
CA ASN A 271 -18.99 32.25 -3.25
C ASN A 271 -20.33 32.11 -4.00
N ARG A 272 -20.42 32.57 -5.24
CA ARG A 272 -21.66 32.54 -6.02
C ARG A 272 -21.69 31.33 -6.96
N TYR A 273 -22.78 30.56 -6.87
CA TYR A 273 -23.04 29.39 -7.70
C TYR A 273 -24.07 29.75 -8.78
N THR A 274 -23.80 29.39 -10.02
CA THR A 274 -24.84 29.42 -11.07
C THR A 274 -25.79 28.23 -10.91
N PRO A 275 -27.03 28.32 -11.41
CA PRO A 275 -27.86 27.13 -11.61
C PRO A 275 -27.12 26.08 -12.45
N ALA A 276 -27.40 24.79 -12.19
CA ALA A 276 -26.83 23.71 -12.98
C ALA A 276 -27.33 23.80 -14.43
N GLN A 277 -26.39 23.88 -15.36
CA GLN A 277 -26.68 23.94 -16.79
C GLN A 277 -26.38 22.58 -17.44
N GLN A 278 -27.36 21.99 -18.11
CA GLN A 278 -27.11 20.81 -18.93
C GLN A 278 -26.35 21.20 -20.20
N ILE A 279 -25.10 20.76 -20.31
CA ILE A 279 -24.25 21.07 -21.46
C ILE A 279 -24.30 19.97 -22.53
N ALA A 280 -24.55 18.72 -22.15
CA ALA A 280 -24.73 17.60 -23.07
C ALA A 280 -25.65 16.52 -22.49
N ILE A 281 -26.13 15.62 -23.35
CA ILE A 281 -26.78 14.36 -22.99
C ILE A 281 -26.01 13.25 -23.71
N LEU A 282 -25.44 12.31 -22.95
CA LEU A 282 -24.75 11.15 -23.49
C LEU A 282 -25.72 9.98 -23.64
N SER A 283 -25.64 9.26 -24.76
CA SER A 283 -26.35 8.00 -24.95
C SER A 283 -25.85 6.92 -23.99
N SER A 284 -26.68 5.90 -23.73
CA SER A 284 -26.30 4.74 -22.91
C SER A 284 -25.01 4.07 -23.39
N GLN A 285 -24.77 4.04 -24.72
CA GLN A 285 -23.54 3.52 -25.33
C GLN A 285 -22.32 4.36 -24.94
N GLN A 286 -22.40 5.70 -25.01
CA GLN A 286 -21.31 6.60 -24.64
C GLN A 286 -20.99 6.52 -23.14
N ILE A 287 -22.02 6.44 -22.28
CA ILE A 287 -21.81 6.25 -20.84
C ILE A 287 -21.11 4.92 -20.58
N LYS A 288 -21.53 3.84 -21.25
CA LYS A 288 -20.88 2.53 -21.13
C LYS A 288 -19.42 2.60 -21.57
N GLN A 289 -19.13 3.21 -22.72
CA GLN A 289 -17.76 3.40 -23.22
C GLN A 289 -16.89 4.17 -22.22
N PHE A 290 -17.43 5.21 -21.58
CA PHE A 290 -16.69 5.96 -20.58
C PHE A 290 -16.45 5.16 -19.29
N ARG A 291 -17.44 4.40 -18.80
CA ARG A 291 -17.24 3.46 -17.66
C ARG A 291 -16.21 2.38 -17.98
N ASP A 292 -16.25 1.84 -19.20
CA ASP A 292 -15.28 0.87 -19.69
C ASP A 292 -13.88 1.49 -19.73
N LEU A 293 -13.73 2.75 -20.17
CA LEU A 293 -12.47 3.49 -20.11
C LEU A 293 -11.93 3.60 -18.68
N LEU A 294 -12.75 4.04 -17.71
CA LEU A 294 -12.35 4.15 -16.30
C LEU A 294 -11.87 2.81 -15.74
N THR A 295 -12.54 1.71 -16.12
CA THR A 295 -12.19 0.35 -15.71
C THR A 295 -10.89 -0.10 -16.36
N GLN A 296 -10.75 0.06 -17.68
CA GLN A 296 -9.57 -0.34 -18.46
C GLN A 296 -8.32 0.44 -18.06
N GLN A 297 -8.46 1.72 -17.72
CA GLN A 297 -7.36 2.58 -17.24
C GLN A 297 -7.18 2.50 -15.72
N GLN A 298 -7.91 1.60 -15.04
CA GLN A 298 -7.81 1.32 -13.60
C GLN A 298 -7.87 2.60 -12.75
N PHE A 299 -8.88 3.44 -12.98
CA PHE A 299 -9.02 4.74 -12.32
C PHE A 299 -8.98 4.66 -10.77
N ASN A 300 -9.47 3.57 -10.20
CA ASN A 300 -9.48 3.35 -8.76
C ASN A 300 -8.07 3.30 -8.13
N GLU A 301 -7.03 2.98 -8.89
CA GLU A 301 -5.64 2.99 -8.40
C GLU A 301 -5.15 4.40 -8.06
N PHE A 302 -5.80 5.44 -8.59
CA PHE A 302 -5.48 6.84 -8.33
C PHE A 302 -6.21 7.40 -7.09
N ASN A 303 -6.93 6.57 -6.34
CA ASN A 303 -7.68 7.04 -5.19
C ASN A 303 -6.75 7.69 -4.14
N GLU A 304 -7.14 8.89 -3.73
CA GLU A 304 -6.48 9.74 -2.75
C GLU A 304 -5.07 10.19 -3.13
N PHE A 305 -4.74 10.23 -4.43
CA PHE A 305 -3.48 10.80 -4.91
C PHE A 305 -3.61 12.29 -5.26
N ASN A 306 -2.51 13.00 -5.05
CA ASN A 306 -2.26 14.38 -5.47
C ASN A 306 -1.05 14.38 -6.41
N PHE A 307 -1.20 14.98 -7.59
CA PHE A 307 -0.09 15.30 -8.48
C PHE A 307 0.22 16.79 -8.34
N PRO A 308 1.17 17.17 -7.47
CA PRO A 308 1.43 18.57 -7.17
C PRO A 308 2.08 19.30 -8.36
N PRO A 309 1.90 20.62 -8.48
CA PRO A 309 2.59 21.40 -9.50
C PRO A 309 4.12 21.37 -9.33
N THR A 310 4.87 21.65 -10.42
CA THR A 310 6.31 21.95 -10.32
C THR A 310 6.49 23.23 -9.53
N PRO A 311 7.70 23.48 -8.97
CA PRO A 311 8.03 24.76 -8.37
C PRO A 311 7.72 25.97 -9.27
N GLU A 312 7.88 25.84 -10.59
CA GLU A 312 7.55 26.91 -11.54
C GLU A 312 6.04 27.08 -11.77
N ALA A 313 5.23 26.08 -11.39
CA ALA A 313 3.79 25.97 -11.62
C ALA A 313 2.94 26.09 -10.32
N ILE A 314 3.54 26.47 -9.18
CA ILE A 314 2.85 26.53 -7.87
C ILE A 314 1.62 27.46 -7.90
N HIS A 315 1.56 28.36 -8.87
CA HIS A 315 0.48 29.31 -9.06
C HIS A 315 -0.63 28.86 -10.01
N ASP A 316 -0.71 27.57 -10.36
CA ASP A 316 -1.57 27.12 -11.44
C ASP A 316 -2.96 26.63 -11.01
N SER A 317 -3.79 26.45 -12.03
CA SER A 317 -5.14 25.88 -11.94
C SER A 317 -5.08 24.45 -11.42
N LYS A 318 -6.04 24.11 -10.55
CA LYS A 318 -6.15 22.77 -9.97
C LYS A 318 -7.36 22.04 -10.54
N VAL A 319 -7.22 20.74 -10.77
CA VAL A 319 -8.33 19.88 -11.16
C VAL A 319 -8.49 18.75 -10.16
N LEU A 320 -9.71 18.57 -9.70
CA LEU A 320 -10.08 17.49 -8.80
C LEU A 320 -11.03 16.56 -9.55
N LEU A 321 -10.74 15.27 -9.57
CA LEU A 321 -11.56 14.26 -10.24
C LEU A 321 -12.18 13.31 -9.21
N PHE A 322 -13.42 12.93 -9.49
CA PHE A 322 -14.21 12.04 -8.65
C PHE A 322 -14.82 10.95 -9.50
N GLY A 323 -14.58 9.71 -9.10
CA GLY A 323 -15.29 8.53 -9.55
C GLY A 323 -16.01 7.87 -8.38
N PRO A 324 -16.65 6.71 -8.60
CA PRO A 324 -17.43 6.02 -7.56
C PRO A 324 -16.64 5.70 -6.29
N GLN A 325 -15.34 5.45 -6.40
CA GLN A 325 -14.44 5.08 -5.30
C GLN A 325 -13.10 5.83 -5.37
N THR A 326 -13.07 6.94 -6.11
CA THR A 326 -11.83 7.61 -6.45
C THR A 326 -11.99 9.09 -6.25
N LYS A 327 -11.02 9.67 -5.55
CA LYS A 327 -10.82 11.11 -5.46
C LYS A 327 -9.35 11.38 -5.74
N LEU A 328 -9.04 12.23 -6.71
CA LEU A 328 -7.66 12.62 -6.99
C LEU A 328 -7.57 14.11 -7.35
N GLN A 329 -6.38 14.68 -7.18
CA GLN A 329 -6.07 16.05 -7.58
C GLN A 329 -4.86 16.07 -8.51
N TYR A 330 -4.85 16.98 -9.49
CA TYR A 330 -3.66 17.31 -10.26
C TYR A 330 -3.61 18.80 -10.65
N SER A 331 -2.43 19.29 -11.00
CA SER A 331 -2.24 20.61 -11.62
C SER A 331 -2.50 20.56 -13.12
N ASP A 332 -3.33 21.49 -13.62
CA ASP A 332 -3.80 21.51 -15.01
C ASP A 332 -2.67 21.61 -16.05
N ILE A 333 -1.59 22.37 -15.75
CA ILE A 333 -0.47 22.55 -16.68
C ILE A 333 0.32 21.25 -16.93
N GLN A 334 0.16 20.26 -16.06
CA GLN A 334 0.95 19.02 -16.06
C GLN A 334 0.20 17.83 -16.64
N GLN A 335 -0.91 18.03 -17.34
CA GLN A 335 -1.66 16.93 -17.94
C GLN A 335 -0.78 15.97 -18.76
N ARG A 336 0.27 16.46 -19.43
CA ARG A 336 1.21 15.64 -20.22
C ARG A 336 2.23 14.85 -19.38
N GLN A 337 2.39 15.18 -18.10
CA GLN A 337 3.29 14.53 -17.14
C GLN A 337 2.56 13.52 -16.23
N LEU A 338 1.23 13.48 -16.27
CA LEU A 338 0.45 12.48 -15.54
C LEU A 338 0.75 11.06 -16.05
N PRO A 339 0.50 10.01 -15.26
CA PRO A 339 0.58 8.63 -15.74
C PRO A 339 -0.32 8.42 -16.96
N MET A 340 0.16 7.66 -17.95
CA MET A 340 -0.52 7.48 -19.26
C MET A 340 -1.99 7.06 -19.12
N SER A 341 -2.31 6.21 -18.15
CA SER A 341 -3.68 5.78 -17.86
C SER A 341 -4.56 6.96 -17.46
N LEU A 342 -4.06 7.86 -16.60
CA LEU A 342 -4.78 9.07 -16.19
C LEU A 342 -4.88 10.10 -17.32
N GLN A 343 -3.84 10.24 -18.16
CA GLN A 343 -3.89 11.13 -19.33
C GLN A 343 -5.06 10.77 -20.25
N ARG A 344 -5.27 9.48 -20.52
CA ARG A 344 -6.37 9.01 -21.38
C ARG A 344 -7.74 9.38 -20.80
N ILE A 345 -7.92 9.18 -19.50
CA ILE A 345 -9.16 9.56 -18.79
C ILE A 345 -9.39 11.06 -18.89
N VAL A 346 -8.37 11.86 -18.56
CA VAL A 346 -8.43 13.34 -18.58
C VAL A 346 -8.72 13.85 -19.99
N GLN A 347 -8.05 13.33 -21.01
CA GLN A 347 -8.27 13.73 -22.41
C GLN A 347 -9.71 13.45 -22.86
N THR A 348 -10.23 12.23 -22.60
CA THR A 348 -11.62 11.90 -22.92
C THR A 348 -12.60 12.77 -22.13
N TRP A 349 -12.34 13.02 -20.85
CA TRP A 349 -13.19 13.87 -20.02
C TRP A 349 -13.20 15.33 -20.50
N ASN A 350 -12.05 15.87 -20.88
CA ASN A 350 -11.93 17.22 -21.43
C ASN A 350 -12.71 17.34 -22.75
N MET A 351 -12.65 16.33 -23.62
CA MET A 351 -13.46 16.29 -24.84
C MET A 351 -14.97 16.32 -24.55
N LEU A 352 -15.44 15.62 -23.51
CA LEU A 352 -16.87 15.62 -23.13
C LEU A 352 -17.31 16.98 -22.56
N THR A 353 -16.44 17.62 -21.79
CA THR A 353 -16.77 18.87 -21.07
C THR A 353 -16.54 20.13 -21.92
N SER A 354 -15.78 20.03 -23.02
CA SER A 354 -15.57 21.12 -23.99
C SER A 354 -16.68 21.25 -25.04
N LEU A 355 -17.70 20.39 -25.04
CA LEU A 355 -18.70 20.27 -26.12
C LEU A 355 -19.62 21.50 -26.36
N LYS A 356 -19.38 22.68 -25.76
CA LYS A 356 -20.17 23.91 -26.01
C LYS A 356 -19.40 25.22 -25.79
N ASP A 357 -18.27 25.42 -26.47
CA ASP A 357 -17.69 26.76 -26.62
C ASP A 357 -17.77 27.32 -28.06
N GLU A 358 -18.39 26.63 -29.02
CA GLU A 358 -18.73 27.25 -30.32
C GLU A 358 -20.15 27.83 -30.30
N PRO A 359 -20.32 29.16 -30.26
CA PRO A 359 -21.49 29.76 -30.86
C PRO A 359 -21.44 29.46 -32.36
N LYS A 360 -22.47 28.79 -32.88
CA LYS A 360 -22.76 28.85 -34.32
C LYS A 360 -23.11 30.31 -34.63
N THR A 361 -22.13 31.06 -35.13
CA THR A 361 -22.35 32.30 -35.88
C THR A 361 -23.00 32.00 -37.21
#